data_AF-A0A6P0URV6-F1
#
_entry.id   AF-A0A6P0URV6-F1
#
_cell.length_a   1.000
_cell.length_b   1.000
_cell.length_c   1.000
_cell.angle_alpha   90.00
_cell.angle_beta   90.00
_cell.angle_gamma   90.00
#
_symmetry.space_group_name_H-M   'P 1'
#
loop_
_entity.id
_entity.type
_entity.pdbx_description
1 polymer ?
#
loop_
_entity_poly.entity_id
_entity_poly.type
_entity_poly.pdbx_seq_one_letter_code
_entity_poly.pdbx_strand_id
1 'polypeptide(L)'
;MKSFIHKYKYIIIGAVISITGYLYSLKNNINLTDLAHKYLHFIEKYEVDLAFWVLILVFFVFLNLMSLQKKNSFAEKRKIYLSMLYASNHILRNLLNQIQIIRIEAGEDLNFDRETLKMFDESVEEAELLISRLSEVKNIDEDTIHESIKA
;
A
#
# COMPACT_ATOMS: atom_id res chain seq x y z
N MET A 1 -21.03 6.52 3.54
CA MET A 1 -21.20 5.51 4.62
C MET A 1 -20.16 4.40 4.60
N LYS A 2 -19.93 3.69 3.48
CA LYS A 2 -18.91 2.60 3.37
C LYS A 2 -17.49 3.01 3.79
N SER A 3 -17.03 4.20 3.39
CA SER A 3 -15.69 4.71 3.74
C SER A 3 -15.49 4.89 5.26
N PHE A 4 -16.53 5.37 5.97
CA PHE A 4 -16.49 5.57 7.42
C PHE A 4 -16.41 4.24 8.16
N ILE A 5 -17.24 3.26 7.77
CA ILE A 5 -17.23 1.90 8.35
C ILE A 5 -15.86 1.23 8.13
N HIS A 6 -15.24 1.43 6.97
CA HIS A 6 -13.94 0.84 6.67
C HIS A 6 -12.78 1.50 7.44
N LYS A 7 -12.89 2.80 7.74
CA LYS A 7 -11.90 3.57 8.51
C LYS A 7 -11.91 3.24 10.00
N TYR A 8 -13.08 2.90 10.55
CA TYR A 8 -13.27 2.63 11.98
C TYR A 8 -13.71 1.20 12.28
N LYS A 9 -13.46 0.27 11.34
CA LYS A 9 -13.91 -1.13 11.41
C LYS A 9 -13.59 -1.78 12.77
N TYR A 10 -12.37 -1.59 13.27
CA TYR A 10 -11.94 -2.20 14.53
C TYR A 10 -12.58 -1.56 15.75
N ILE A 11 -12.84 -0.23 15.71
CA ILE A 11 -13.58 0.46 16.78
C ILE A 11 -15.02 -0.03 16.83
N ILE A 12 -15.68 -0.20 15.68
CA ILE A 12 -17.06 -0.71 15.60
C ILE A 12 -17.13 -2.13 16.17
N ILE A 13 -16.20 -3.00 15.80
CA ILE A 13 -16.12 -4.37 16.33
C ILE A 13 -15.89 -4.35 17.85
N GLY A 14 -14.93 -3.55 18.32
CA GLY A 14 -14.66 -3.42 19.76
C GLY A 14 -15.86 -2.90 20.54
N ALA A 15 -16.54 -1.88 20.03
CA ALA A 15 -17.74 -1.34 20.65
C ALA A 15 -18.88 -2.37 20.73
N VAL A 16 -19.10 -3.14 19.65
CA VAL A 16 -20.11 -4.21 19.66
C VAL A 16 -19.77 -5.28 20.69
N ILE A 17 -18.50 -5.72 20.75
CA ILE A 17 -18.04 -6.72 21.72
C ILE A 17 -18.19 -6.20 23.16
N SER A 18 -17.77 -4.96 23.43
CA SER A 18 -17.87 -4.38 24.77
C SER A 18 -19.32 -4.19 25.23
N ILE A 19 -20.20 -3.70 24.35
CA ILE A 19 -21.62 -3.49 24.68
C ILE A 19 -22.34 -4.83 24.89
N THR A 20 -22.15 -5.80 23.99
CA THR A 20 -22.80 -7.11 24.10
C THR A 20 -22.31 -7.89 25.30
N GLY A 21 -21.00 -7.85 25.58
CA GLY A 21 -20.40 -8.46 26.74
C GLY A 21 -20.88 -7.83 28.07
N TYR A 22 -20.96 -6.50 28.14
CA TYR A 22 -21.49 -5.81 29.32
C TYR A 22 -22.96 -6.15 29.58
N LEU A 23 -23.80 -6.13 28.54
CA LEU A 23 -25.22 -6.49 28.67
C LEU A 23 -25.42 -7.96 29.08
N TYR A 24 -24.58 -8.87 28.58
CA TYR A 24 -24.60 -10.27 28.97
C TYR A 24 -24.19 -10.48 30.44
N SER A 25 -23.17 -9.73 30.90
CA SER A 25 -22.74 -9.72 32.30
C SER A 25 -23.87 -9.30 33.24
N LEU A 26 -24.57 -8.22 32.88
CA LEU A 26 -25.66 -7.65 33.68
C LEU A 26 -26.89 -8.57 33.73
N LYS A 27 -27.21 -9.27 32.63
CA LYS A 27 -28.37 -10.17 32.57
C LYS A 27 -28.21 -11.43 33.42
N ASN A 28 -27.00 -11.98 33.49
CA ASN A 28 -26.77 -13.27 34.14
C ASN A 28 -26.24 -13.16 35.57
N ASN A 29 -26.06 -11.93 36.11
CA ASN A 29 -25.36 -11.69 37.37
C ASN A 29 -24.01 -12.44 37.44
N ILE A 30 -23.37 -12.65 36.28
CA ILE A 30 -22.07 -13.31 36.21
C ILE A 30 -21.04 -12.25 36.57
N ASN A 31 -20.40 -12.43 37.71
CA ASN A 31 -19.14 -11.78 38.01
C ASN A 31 -18.09 -12.37 37.06
N LEU A 32 -17.98 -11.82 35.84
CA LEU A 32 -16.88 -12.14 34.92
C LEU A 32 -15.51 -11.91 35.58
N THR A 33 -15.50 -11.05 36.59
CA THR A 33 -14.42 -10.79 37.54
C THR A 33 -13.97 -12.00 38.35
N ASP A 34 -14.83 -12.95 38.75
CA ASP A 34 -14.42 -14.16 39.50
C ASP A 34 -13.64 -15.16 38.62
N LEU A 35 -14.04 -15.26 37.35
CA LEU A 35 -13.34 -16.10 36.36
C LEU A 35 -12.02 -15.47 35.92
N ALA A 36 -11.98 -14.13 35.87
CA ALA A 36 -10.78 -13.35 35.61
C ALA A 36 -9.88 -13.23 36.85
N HIS A 37 -10.41 -13.32 38.08
CA HIS A 37 -9.68 -13.26 39.35
C HIS A 37 -8.59 -14.34 39.45
N LYS A 38 -8.87 -15.53 38.91
CA LYS A 38 -7.86 -16.60 38.78
C LYS A 38 -6.68 -16.26 37.86
N TYR A 39 -6.84 -15.30 36.95
CA TYR A 39 -5.82 -14.85 36.00
C TYR A 39 -5.23 -13.46 36.34
N LEU A 40 -5.92 -12.64 37.13
CA LEU A 40 -5.65 -11.21 37.33
C LEU A 40 -5.31 -10.80 38.77
N HIS A 41 -4.69 -11.69 39.56
CA HIS A 41 -4.11 -11.39 40.89
C HIS A 41 -2.99 -10.29 40.85
N PHE A 42 -2.78 -9.61 39.71
CA PHE A 42 -1.77 -8.56 39.53
C PHE A 42 -2.36 -7.13 39.42
N ILE A 43 -3.70 -6.97 39.31
CA ILE A 43 -4.35 -5.66 39.02
C ILE A 43 -5.43 -5.32 40.06
N GLU A 44 -5.19 -5.61 41.34
CA GLU A 44 -6.22 -5.66 42.40
C GLU A 44 -6.63 -4.29 43.00
N LYS A 45 -6.17 -3.14 42.47
CA LYS A 45 -6.32 -1.85 43.17
C LYS A 45 -7.44 -0.91 42.67
N TYR A 46 -8.21 -1.27 41.64
CA TYR A 46 -9.29 -0.41 41.14
C TYR A 46 -10.59 -1.21 40.99
N GLU A 47 -11.75 -0.66 41.35
CA GLU A 47 -13.06 -1.30 41.12
C GLU A 47 -13.25 -1.60 39.61
N VAL A 48 -13.08 -2.88 39.23
CA VAL A 48 -12.66 -3.29 37.87
C VAL A 48 -13.82 -3.44 36.86
N ASP A 49 -15.08 -3.44 37.28
CA ASP A 49 -16.19 -3.87 36.40
C ASP A 49 -16.37 -2.99 35.15
N LEU A 50 -16.30 -1.67 35.29
CA LEU A 50 -16.33 -0.76 34.14
C LEU A 50 -14.96 -0.70 33.43
N ALA A 51 -13.89 -0.76 34.21
CA ALA A 51 -12.52 -0.59 33.72
C ALA A 51 -12.12 -1.69 32.71
N PHE A 52 -12.59 -2.92 32.90
CA PHE A 52 -12.31 -4.04 31.99
C PHE A 52 -12.88 -3.79 30.58
N TRP A 53 -14.14 -3.38 30.48
CA TRP A 53 -14.78 -3.10 29.19
C TRP A 53 -14.20 -1.86 28.51
N VAL A 54 -13.81 -0.85 29.30
CA VAL A 54 -13.08 0.32 28.82
C VAL A 54 -11.71 -0.08 28.27
N LEU A 55 -10.99 -0.98 28.94
CA LEU A 55 -9.68 -1.47 28.48
C LEU A 55 -9.78 -2.22 27.15
N ILE A 56 -10.79 -3.07 26.98
CA ILE A 56 -11.08 -3.72 25.70
C ILE A 56 -11.32 -2.67 24.60
N LEU A 57 -12.16 -1.66 24.87
CA LEU A 57 -12.44 -0.60 23.91
C LEU A 57 -11.17 0.19 23.54
N VAL A 58 -10.37 0.57 24.53
CA VAL A 58 -9.09 1.27 24.33
C VAL A 58 -8.12 0.44 23.49
N PHE A 59 -8.05 -0.87 23.73
CA PHE A 59 -7.24 -1.78 22.93
C PHE A 59 -7.67 -1.79 21.45
N PHE A 60 -8.98 -1.85 21.17
CA PHE A 60 -9.49 -1.77 19.79
C PHE A 60 -9.28 -0.41 19.13
N VAL A 61 -9.35 0.69 19.89
CA VAL A 61 -8.97 2.03 19.41
C VAL A 61 -7.49 2.07 19.02
N PHE A 62 -6.63 1.50 19.86
CA PHE A 62 -5.19 1.40 19.59
C PHE A 62 -4.90 0.59 18.32
N LEU A 63 -5.51 -0.59 18.15
CA LEU A 63 -5.39 -1.39 16.92
C LEU A 63 -5.85 -0.60 15.68
N ASN A 64 -6.92 0.19 15.79
CA ASN A 64 -7.41 1.01 14.68
C ASN A 64 -6.41 2.12 14.31
N LEU A 65 -5.80 2.77 15.29
CA LEU A 65 -4.77 3.78 15.07
C LEU A 65 -3.54 3.18 14.37
N MET A 66 -3.05 2.03 14.83
CA MET A 66 -1.94 1.33 14.18
C MET A 66 -2.28 0.94 12.73
N SER A 67 -3.51 0.47 12.47
CA SER A 67 -3.97 0.14 11.12
C SER A 67 -3.98 1.36 10.19
N LEU A 68 -4.44 2.50 10.68
CA LEU A 68 -4.47 3.76 9.92
C LEU A 68 -3.07 4.27 9.59
N GLN A 69 -2.14 4.21 10.54
CA GLN A 69 -0.75 4.60 10.30
C GLN A 69 -0.09 3.76 9.20
N LYS A 70 -0.30 2.43 9.22
CA LYS A 70 0.19 1.55 8.15
C LYS A 70 -0.37 1.95 6.78
N LYS A 71 -1.68 2.18 6.69
CA LYS A 71 -2.34 2.59 5.42
C LYS A 71 -1.76 3.89 4.87
N ASN A 72 -1.52 4.88 5.73
CA ASN A 72 -0.92 6.15 5.32
C ASN A 72 0.51 5.96 4.82
N SER A 73 1.32 5.15 5.52
CA SER A 73 2.68 4.83 5.08
C SER A 73 2.70 4.13 3.71
N PHE A 74 1.79 3.18 3.46
CA PHE A 74 1.68 2.54 2.15
C PHE A 74 1.26 3.53 1.05
N ALA A 75 0.34 4.45 1.36
CA ALA A 75 -0.08 5.48 0.40
C ALA A 75 1.06 6.45 0.05
N GLU A 76 1.86 6.87 1.05
CA GLU A 76 3.04 7.72 0.83
C GLU A 76 4.11 7.01 0.02
N LYS A 77 4.43 5.75 0.35
CA LYS A 77 5.35 4.91 -0.44
C LYS A 77 4.87 4.81 -1.88
N ARG A 78 3.58 4.49 -2.11
CA ARG A 78 2.99 4.42 -3.45
C ARG A 78 3.14 5.74 -4.21
N LYS A 79 2.92 6.88 -3.55
CA LYS A 79 3.08 8.20 -4.16
C LYS A 79 4.53 8.45 -4.60
N ILE A 80 5.51 8.12 -3.75
CA ILE A 80 6.93 8.24 -4.08
C ILE A 80 7.28 7.38 -5.29
N TYR A 81 6.84 6.12 -5.30
CA TYR A 81 7.08 5.21 -6.43
C TYR A 81 6.47 5.72 -7.74
N LEU A 82 5.22 6.20 -7.73
CA LEU A 82 4.59 6.78 -8.93
C LEU A 82 5.36 8.00 -9.43
N SER A 83 5.82 8.87 -8.53
CA SER A 83 6.64 10.02 -8.89
C SER A 83 7.99 9.61 -9.50
N MET A 84 8.64 8.59 -8.93
CA MET A 84 9.90 8.04 -9.46
C MET A 84 9.68 7.44 -10.84
N LEU A 85 8.62 6.65 -11.04
CA LEU A 85 8.28 6.05 -12.33
C LEU A 85 8.07 7.12 -13.41
N TYR A 86 7.31 8.17 -13.08
CA TYR A 86 7.09 9.30 -13.97
C TYR A 86 8.40 10.02 -14.32
N ALA A 87 9.24 10.29 -13.33
CA ALA A 87 10.55 10.91 -13.54
C ALA A 87 11.47 10.05 -14.41
N SER A 88 11.53 8.74 -14.16
CA SER A 88 12.30 7.80 -14.98
C SER A 88 11.79 7.75 -16.42
N ASN A 89 10.48 7.68 -16.64
CA ASN A 89 9.89 7.71 -17.98
C ASN A 89 10.25 9.01 -18.72
N HIS A 90 10.23 10.15 -18.03
CA HIS A 90 10.64 11.43 -18.61
C HIS A 90 12.13 11.45 -18.97
N ILE A 91 13.02 10.94 -18.09
CA ILE A 91 14.46 10.84 -18.37
C ILE A 91 14.72 9.92 -19.57
N LEU A 92 14.07 8.76 -19.62
CA LEU A 92 14.24 7.79 -20.70
C LEU A 92 13.75 8.35 -22.05
N ARG A 93 12.59 9.02 -22.09
CA ARG A 93 12.10 9.68 -23.31
C ARG A 93 13.07 10.77 -23.79
N ASN A 94 13.63 11.56 -22.88
CA ASN A 94 14.64 12.55 -23.26
C ASN A 94 15.91 11.91 -23.81
N LEU A 95 16.36 10.80 -23.20
CA LEU A 95 17.49 10.05 -23.70
C LEU A 95 17.22 9.50 -25.12
N LEU A 96 16.04 8.92 -25.36
CA LEU A 96 15.63 8.44 -26.69
C LEU A 96 15.70 9.56 -27.73
N ASN A 97 15.19 10.74 -27.41
CA ASN A 97 15.29 11.90 -28.30
C ASN A 97 16.75 12.31 -28.58
N GLN A 98 17.63 12.24 -27.57
CA GLN A 98 19.05 12.59 -27.74
C GLN A 98 19.79 11.57 -28.62
N ILE A 99 19.52 10.28 -28.47
CA ILE A 99 20.18 9.26 -29.30
C ILE A 99 19.66 9.24 -30.75
N GLN A 100 18.46 9.76 -31.02
CA GLN A 100 18.00 9.96 -32.39
C GLN A 100 18.91 10.93 -33.18
N ILE A 101 19.57 11.88 -32.52
CA ILE A 101 20.56 12.75 -33.16
C ILE A 101 21.77 11.92 -33.65
N ILE A 102 22.23 10.97 -32.84
CA ILE A 102 23.33 10.06 -33.21
C ILE A 102 22.92 9.22 -34.43
N ARG A 103 21.67 8.76 -34.47
CA ARG A 103 21.11 8.02 -35.60
C ARG A 103 21.09 8.83 -36.89
N ILE A 104 20.74 10.12 -36.81
CA ILE A 104 20.74 11.02 -37.98
C ILE A 104 22.17 11.13 -38.54
N GLU A 105 23.15 11.43 -37.70
CA GLU A 105 24.56 11.55 -38.10
C GLU A 105 25.10 10.24 -38.71
N ALA A 106 24.78 9.10 -38.08
CA ALA A 106 25.17 7.79 -38.60
C ALA A 106 24.49 7.45 -39.94
N GLY A 107 23.27 7.93 -40.17
CA GLY A 107 22.54 7.73 -41.42
C GLY A 107 23.04 8.58 -42.59
N GLU A 108 23.71 9.70 -42.30
CA GLU A 108 24.32 10.57 -43.33
C GLU A 108 25.69 10.06 -43.80
N ASP A 109 26.35 9.19 -43.03
CA ASP A 109 27.61 8.56 -43.42
C ASP A 109 27.38 7.36 -44.36
N LEU A 110 27.84 7.51 -45.61
CA LEU A 110 27.77 6.47 -46.64
C LEU A 110 28.58 5.20 -46.32
N ASN A 111 29.56 5.29 -45.41
CA ASN A 111 30.39 4.17 -44.99
C ASN A 111 29.87 3.47 -43.74
N PHE A 112 28.82 4.01 -43.10
CA PHE A 112 28.26 3.40 -41.91
C PHE A 112 27.50 2.12 -42.26
N ASP A 113 27.67 1.08 -41.44
CA ASP A 113 27.02 -0.19 -41.65
C ASP A 113 25.50 -0.08 -41.47
N ARG A 114 24.75 -0.39 -42.53
CA ARG A 114 23.29 -0.26 -42.54
C ARG A 114 22.60 -1.32 -41.67
N GLU A 115 23.22 -2.47 -41.47
CA GLU A 115 22.67 -3.51 -40.59
C GLU A 115 22.71 -3.05 -39.13
N THR A 116 23.84 -2.46 -38.69
CA THR A 116 23.98 -1.83 -37.38
C THR A 116 22.96 -0.71 -37.17
N LEU A 117 22.72 0.14 -38.18
CA LEU A 117 21.71 1.19 -38.11
C LEU A 117 20.28 0.62 -37.96
N LYS A 118 19.98 -0.49 -38.65
CA LYS A 118 18.69 -1.19 -38.51
C LYS A 118 18.50 -1.79 -37.12
N MET A 119 19.53 -2.43 -36.56
CA MET A 119 19.49 -2.96 -35.19
C MET A 119 19.29 -1.85 -34.15
N PHE A 120 19.88 -0.68 -34.38
CA PHE A 120 19.64 0.50 -33.56
C PHE A 120 18.18 0.95 -33.62
N ASP A 121 17.62 1.09 -34.83
CA ASP A 121 16.22 1.51 -35.01
C ASP A 121 15.25 0.51 -34.34
N GLU A 122 15.49 -0.81 -34.46
CA GLU A 122 14.71 -1.86 -33.78
C GLU A 122 14.80 -1.75 -32.25
N SER A 123 15.99 -1.48 -31.71
CA SER A 123 16.20 -1.33 -30.26
C SER A 123 15.50 -0.09 -29.70
N VAL A 124 15.47 1.00 -30.47
CA VAL A 124 14.74 2.23 -30.12
C VAL A 124 13.23 1.98 -30.12
N GLU A 125 12.71 1.31 -31.14
CA GLU A 125 11.28 0.96 -31.23
C GLU A 125 10.84 0.07 -30.06
N GLU A 126 11.64 -0.94 -29.72
CA GLU A 126 11.39 -1.79 -28.54
C GLU A 126 11.39 -0.98 -27.24
N ALA A 127 12.38 -0.10 -27.06
CA ALA A 127 12.46 0.75 -25.87
C ALA A 127 11.26 1.70 -25.76
N GLU A 128 10.82 2.32 -26.86
CA GLU A 128 9.62 3.17 -26.90
C GLU A 128 8.36 2.41 -26.50
N LEU A 129 8.19 1.19 -27.02
CA LEU A 129 7.07 0.31 -26.69
C LEU A 129 7.06 -0.04 -25.20
N LEU A 130 8.21 -0.45 -24.64
CA LEU A 130 8.34 -0.82 -23.23
C LEU A 130 8.07 0.38 -22.30
N ILE A 131 8.59 1.56 -22.63
CA ILE A 131 8.35 2.80 -21.87
C ILE A 131 6.86 3.18 -21.92
N SER A 132 6.20 3.01 -23.07
CA SER A 132 4.77 3.25 -23.20
C SER A 132 3.97 2.33 -22.30
N ARG A 133 4.23 1.02 -22.34
CA ARG A 133 3.56 0.03 -21.49
C ARG A 133 3.75 0.33 -20.00
N LEU A 134 4.98 0.68 -19.61
CA LEU A 134 5.31 1.03 -18.23
C LEU A 134 4.55 2.30 -17.77
N SER A 135 4.32 3.25 -18.68
CA SER A 135 3.56 4.47 -18.38
C SER A 135 2.06 4.25 -18.18
N GLU A 136 1.51 3.13 -18.66
CA GLU A 136 0.10 2.78 -18.51
C GLU A 136 -0.22 2.08 -17.18
N VAL A 137 0.81 1.70 -16.41
CA VAL A 137 0.65 1.01 -15.12
C VAL A 137 0.03 1.94 -14.08
N LYS A 138 -1.30 1.84 -13.91
CA LYS A 138 -2.09 2.62 -12.93
C LYS A 138 -2.03 2.05 -11.50
N ASN A 139 -1.81 0.74 -11.38
CA ASN A 139 -1.71 0.03 -10.11
C ASN A 139 -0.29 -0.53 -9.96
N ILE A 140 0.42 -0.01 -8.96
CA ILE A 140 1.73 -0.51 -8.55
C ILE A 140 1.46 -1.72 -7.67
N ASP A 141 1.39 -2.88 -8.30
CA ASP A 141 1.54 -4.18 -7.67
C ASP A 141 2.73 -4.89 -8.33
N GLU A 142 3.46 -5.70 -7.58
CA GLU A 142 4.72 -6.32 -8.04
C GLU A 142 4.47 -7.17 -9.30
N ASP A 143 3.38 -7.92 -9.29
CA ASP A 143 2.94 -8.74 -10.42
C ASP A 143 2.56 -7.87 -11.63
N THR A 144 1.85 -6.75 -11.41
CA THR A 144 1.39 -5.86 -12.49
C THR A 144 2.55 -5.14 -13.19
N ILE A 145 3.60 -4.76 -12.45
CA ILE A 145 4.77 -4.12 -13.05
C ILE A 145 5.55 -5.13 -13.89
N HIS A 146 5.79 -6.34 -13.37
CA HIS A 146 6.53 -7.36 -14.10
C HIS A 146 5.78 -7.86 -15.35
N GLU A 147 4.45 -7.98 -15.27
CA GLU A 147 3.62 -8.33 -16.43
C GLU A 147 3.61 -7.22 -17.50
N SER A 148 3.65 -5.94 -17.10
CA SER A 148 3.62 -4.82 -18.06
C SER A 148 4.84 -4.75 -18.99
N ILE A 149 5.96 -5.35 -18.57
CA ILE A 149 7.23 -5.37 -19.33
C ILE A 149 7.53 -6.73 -19.95
N LYS A 150 6.72 -7.76 -19.70
CA LYS A 150 6.85 -9.05 -20.38
C LYS A 150 6.23 -8.93 -21.78
N ALA A 151 7.06 -9.15 -22.80
CA ALA A 151 6.64 -9.32 -24.19
C ALA A 151 6.23 -10.77 -24.45
#